data_AF-A0A328MXF4-F1
#
_entry.id   AF-A0A328MXF4-F1
#
_cell.length_a   1.000
_cell.length_b   1.000
_cell.length_c   1.000
_cell.angle_alpha   90.00
_cell.angle_beta   90.00
_cell.angle_gamma   90.00
#
_symmetry.space_group_name_H-M   'P 1'
#
loop_
_entity.id
_entity.type
_entity.pdbx_description
1 polymer ?
#
loop_
_entity_poly.entity_id
_entity_poly.type
_entity_poly.pdbx_seq_one_letter_code
_entity_poly.pdbx_strand_id
1 'polypeptide(L)' 'MWLRVSRIDGVYAYHASVDGETWQLIRVFLLDPDTSRDRIGLAGQSPTGEGCGVTFDEITFRAERLADLRDGS' A
#
# COMPACT_ATOMS: atom_id res chain seq x y z
N MET A 1 -5.55 10.87 -5.17
CA MET A 1 -4.91 9.59 -5.56
C MET A 1 -4.94 8.69 -4.35
N TRP A 2 -5.23 7.42 -4.56
CA TRP A 2 -5.36 6.42 -3.52
C TRP A 2 -4.22 5.41 -3.61
N LEU A 3 -3.73 4.97 -2.46
CA LEU A 3 -2.70 3.95 -2.33
C LEU A 3 -3.23 2.84 -1.42
N ARG A 4 -2.96 1.59 -1.79
CA ARG A 4 -3.31 0.43 -0.98
C ARG A 4 -2.14 -0.53 -0.92
N VAL A 5 -1.92 -1.06 0.27
CA VAL A 5 -1.03 -2.19 0.50
C VAL A 5 -1.89 -3.33 1.01
N SER A 6 -1.86 -4.46 0.31
CA SER A 6 -2.49 -5.70 0.77
C SER A 6 -1.43 -6.75 1.08
N ARG A 7 -1.73 -7.63 2.04
CA ARG A 7 -0.85 -8.75 2.39
C ARG A 7 -1.61 -10.07 2.26
N ILE A 8 -0.99 -11.02 1.57
CA ILE A 8 -1.43 -12.40 1.45
C ILE A 8 -0.29 -13.26 2.00
N ASP A 9 -0.47 -13.76 3.22
CA ASP A 9 0.54 -14.52 3.95
C ASP A 9 1.83 -13.72 4.12
N GLY A 10 2.93 -14.07 3.45
CA GLY A 10 4.18 -13.29 3.44
C GLY A 10 4.32 -12.32 2.27
N VAL A 11 3.38 -12.34 1.33
CA VAL A 11 3.44 -11.59 0.06
C VAL A 11 2.72 -10.27 0.20
N TYR A 12 3.38 -9.20 -0.23
CA TYR A 12 2.85 -7.85 -0.28
C TYR A 12 2.49 -7.47 -1.71
N ALA A 13 1.42 -6.70 -1.86
CA ALA A 13 1.05 -6.09 -3.12
C ALA A 13 0.74 -4.61 -2.94
N TYR A 14 1.26 -3.79 -3.85
CA TYR A 14 0.96 -2.37 -3.96
C TYR A 14 -0.04 -2.13 -5.09
N HIS A 15 -1.09 -1.39 -4.75
CA HIS A 15 -2.07 -0.90 -5.70
C HIS A 15 -2.16 0.62 -5.65
N ALA A 16 -2.54 1.21 -6.78
CA ALA A 16 -2.88 2.62 -6.89
C ALA A 16 -4.24 2.76 -7.55
N SER A 17 -4.97 3.81 -7.18
CA SER A 17 -6.24 4.17 -7.80
C SER A 17 -6.37 5.69 -7.94
N VAL A 18 -7.06 6.13 -8.99
CA VAL A 18 -7.39 7.54 -9.22
C VAL A 18 -8.71 7.94 -8.59
N ASP A 19 -9.62 6.98 -8.40
CA ASP A 19 -11.00 7.18 -7.93
C ASP A 19 -11.28 6.52 -6.56
N GLY A 20 -10.46 5.57 -6.13
CA GLY A 20 -10.65 4.80 -4.89
C GLY A 20 -11.49 3.54 -5.09
N GLU A 21 -11.94 3.28 -6.31
CA GLU A 21 -12.81 2.15 -6.67
C GLU A 21 -12.08 1.14 -7.55
N THR A 22 -11.37 1.60 -8.59
CA THR A 22 -10.63 0.71 -9.51
C THR A 22 -9.15 0.71 -9.17
N TRP A 23 -8.62 -0.45 -8.79
CA TRP A 23 -7.25 -0.59 -8.30
C TRP A 23 -6.32 -1.23 -9.32
N GLN A 24 -5.27 -0.52 -9.70
CA GLN A 24 -4.22 -1.03 -10.57
C GLN A 24 -3.10 -1.67 -9.74
N LEU A 25 -2.80 -2.94 -9.99
CA LEU A 25 -1.66 -3.62 -9.39
C LEU A 25 -0.36 -3.02 -9.93
N ILE A 26 0.47 -2.47 -9.04
CA ILE A 26 1.76 -1.87 -9.38
C ILE A 26 2.91 -2.87 -9.17
N ARG A 27 2.91 -3.58 -8.05
CA ARG A 27 3.99 -4.52 -7.71
C ARG A 27 3.53 -5.59 -6.73
N VAL A 28 4.07 -6.80 -6.88
CA VAL A 28 4.00 -7.90 -5.90
C VAL A 28 5.42 -8.24 -5.45
N PHE A 29 5.63 -8.39 -4.14
CA PHE A 29 6.97 -8.63 -3.59
C PHE A 29 6.92 -9.31 -2.23
N LEU A 30 8.08 -9.84 -1.83
CA LEU A 30 8.40 -10.30 -0.48
C LEU A 30 9.37 -9.29 0.13
N LEU A 31 9.29 -9.09 1.45
CA LEU A 31 10.34 -8.38 2.21
C LEU A 31 11.30 -9.42 2.78
N ASP A 32 10.84 -10.16 3.78
CA ASP A 32 11.55 -11.24 4.45
C ASP A 32 10.61 -12.43 4.71
N PRO A 33 11.15 -13.63 5.00
CA PRO A 33 10.32 -14.79 5.34
C PRO A 33 9.50 -14.60 6.64
N ASP A 34 10.04 -13.87 7.62
CA ASP A 34 9.35 -13.56 8.88
C ASP A 34 8.75 -12.15 8.81
N THR A 35 7.42 -12.08 8.80
CA THR A 35 6.66 -10.82 8.71
C THR A 35 6.15 -10.32 10.06
N SER A 36 6.49 -10.99 11.17
CA SER A 36 5.95 -10.68 12.51
C SER A 36 6.32 -9.29 13.02
N ARG A 37 7.38 -8.67 12.44
CA ARG A 37 7.90 -7.36 12.82
C ARG A 37 7.65 -6.27 11.79
N ASP A 38 6.96 -6.58 10.69
CA ASP A 38 6.74 -5.63 9.63
C ASP A 38 5.86 -4.46 10.11
N ARG A 39 6.21 -3.25 9.66
CA ARG A 39 5.48 -2.02 9.98
C ARG A 39 5.05 -1.39 8.67
N ILE A 40 3.76 -1.05 8.58
CA ILE A 40 3.17 -0.36 7.44
C ILE A 40 2.78 1.04 7.89
N GLY A 41 3.10 2.03 7.08
CA GLY A 41 2.84 3.43 7.39
C GLY A 41 2.90 4.31 6.15
N LEU A 42 2.63 5.60 6.39
CA LEU A 42 2.60 6.64 5.38
C LEU A 42 3.88 7.47 5.50
N ALA A 43 4.47 7.84 4.37
CA ALA A 43 5.72 8.60 4.36
C ALA A 43 5.67 9.73 3.35
N GLY A 44 5.96 10.95 3.81
CA GLY A 44 6.31 12.10 2.98
C GLY A 44 7.80 12.37 3.15
N GLN A 45 8.54 12.49 2.05
CA GLN A 45 9.99 12.68 2.09
C GLN A 45 10.42 13.75 1.09
N SER A 46 11.43 14.53 1.46
CA SER A 46 12.10 15.51 0.60
C SER A 46 13.62 15.29 0.69
N PRO A 47 14.15 14.24 0.02
CA PRO A 47 15.52 13.80 0.26
C PRO A 47 16.61 14.84 -0.02
N THR A 48 16.36 15.76 -0.96
CA THR A 48 17.32 16.80 -1.38
C THR A 48 16.74 18.22 -1.34
N GLY A 49 15.54 18.41 -0.80
CA GLY A 49 14.82 19.69 -0.84
C GLY A 49 14.39 20.18 0.54
N GLU A 50 13.88 21.40 0.59
CA GLU A 50 13.53 22.12 1.83
C GLU A 50 12.33 21.55 2.59
N GLY A 51 11.58 20.61 2.01
CA GLY A 51 10.44 19.97 2.65
C GLY A 51 9.39 19.48 1.66
N CYS A 52 8.50 18.61 2.14
CA CYS A 52 7.34 18.13 1.38
C CYS A 52 6.12 18.16 2.30
N GLY A 53 5.23 19.13 2.08
CA GLY A 53 3.94 19.19 2.76
C GLY A 53 2.99 18.17 2.14
N VAL A 54 2.58 17.17 2.90
CA VAL A 54 1.70 16.09 2.44
C VAL A 54 0.56 15.91 3.42
N THR A 55 -0.66 15.77 2.91
CA THR A 55 -1.83 15.38 3.70
C THR A 55 -2.21 13.97 3.30
N PHE A 56 -2.43 13.12 4.29
CA PHE A 56 -3.04 11.82 4.12
C PHE A 56 -4.38 11.84 4.84
N ASP A 57 -5.44 11.46 4.14
CA ASP A 57 -6.80 11.36 4.65
C ASP A 57 -7.40 9.99 4.30
N GLU A 58 -8.64 9.77 4.74
CA GLU A 58 -9.44 8.56 4.46
C GLU A 58 -8.70 7.22 4.76
N ILE A 59 -7.86 7.25 5.79
CA ILE A 59 -6.98 6.14 6.17
C ILE A 59 -7.80 5.01 6.78
N THR A 60 -7.76 3.84 6.15
CA THR A 60 -8.44 2.64 6.62
C THR A 60 -7.49 1.45 6.74
N PHE A 61 -7.63 0.65 7.80
CA PHE A 61 -6.97 -0.64 7.96
C PHE A 61 -8.02 -1.73 8.08
N ARG A 62 -7.90 -2.81 7.28
CA ARG A 62 -8.81 -3.96 7.29
C ARG A 62 -7.99 -5.23 7.43
N ALA A 63 -8.38 -6.10 8.36
CA ALA A 63 -7.85 -7.45 8.48
C ALA A 63 -8.53 -8.39 7.46
N GLU A 64 -8.51 -7.99 6.19
CA GLU A 64 -9.17 -8.69 5.09
C GLU A 64 -8.14 -9.12 4.05
N ARG A 65 -8.32 -10.33 3.52
CA ARG A 65 -7.47 -10.89 2.48
C ARG A 65 -8.17 -10.72 1.12
N LEU A 66 -7.47 -10.13 0.16
CA LEU A 66 -7.96 -10.10 -1.23
C LEU A 66 -7.99 -11.52 -1.82
N ALA A 67 -9.05 -11.82 -2.56
CA ALA A 67 -9.17 -13.09 -3.28
C ALA A 67 -8.24 -13.15 -4.50
N ASP A 68 -8.18 -12.05 -5.26
CA ASP A 68 -7.26 -11.87 -6.38
C ASP A 68 -6.59 -10.49 -6.28
N LEU A 69 -5.26 -10.46 -6.40
CA LEU A 69 -4.50 -9.20 -6.40
C LEU A 69 -4.66 -8.39 -7.69
N ARG A 70 -5.30 -8.95 -8.74
CA ARG A 70 -5.40 -8.39 -10.09
C ARG A 70 -6.83 -8.11 -10.55
N ASP A 71 -7.84 -8.37 -9.75
CA ASP A 71 -9.24 -8.21 -10.18
C ASP A 71 -9.71 -6.75 -10.28
N GLY A 72 -8.95 -5.83 -9.67
CA GLY A 72 -9.21 -4.40 -9.73
C GLY A 72 -10.15 -3.87 -8.65
N SER A 73 -10.57 -4.72 -7.70
CA SER A 73 -11.37 -4.34 -6.52
C SER A 73 -10.52 -3.91 -5.34
#